data_AF-A0A0F9T5X2-F1
#
_entry.id   AF-A0A0F9T5X2-F1
#
_cell.length_a   1.000
_cell.length_b   1.000
_cell.length_c   1.000
_cell.angle_alpha   90.00
_cell.angle_beta   90.00
_cell.angle_gamma   90.00
#
_symmetry.space_group_name_H-M   'P 1'
#
loop_
_entity.id
_entity.type
_entity.pdbx_description
1 polymer ?
#
loop_
_entity_poly.entity_id
_entity_poly.type
_entity_poly.pdbx_seq_one_letter_code
_entity_poly.pdbx_strand_id
1 'polypeptide(L)' 'MVMPKLPPGERRSEPVFVLLRPRELQQVDKIAEKEGKSRAQVLRESFLDRHTQVDAP' A
#
# COMPACT_ATOMS: atom_id res chain seq x y z
N MET A 1 9.96 29.33 -12.32
CA MET A 1 10.41 28.29 -11.37
C MET A 1 9.98 26.94 -11.91
N VAL A 2 10.93 26.08 -12.30
CA VAL A 2 10.63 24.75 -12.85
C VAL A 2 10.55 23.79 -11.66
N MET A 3 9.38 23.21 -11.39
CA MET A 3 9.22 22.22 -10.32
C MET A 3 10.08 20.98 -10.64
N PRO A 4 10.99 20.56 -9.75
CA PRO A 4 11.75 19.35 -9.97
C PRO A 4 10.80 18.16 -10.02
N LYS A 5 10.82 17.44 -11.14
CA LYS A 5 10.00 16.25 -11.38
C LYS A 5 10.57 15.13 -10.52
N LEU A 6 9.96 14.87 -9.37
CA LEU A 6 10.39 13.81 -8.44
C LEU A 6 10.46 12.46 -9.19
N PRO A 7 11.49 11.64 -8.89
CA PRO A 7 11.59 10.29 -9.46
C PRO A 7 10.32 9.48 -9.12
N PRO A 8 9.92 8.52 -9.96
CA PRO A 8 8.62 7.85 -9.85
C PRO A 8 8.38 7.19 -8.47
N GLY A 9 9.44 6.77 -7.77
CA GLY A 9 9.36 6.23 -6.40
C GLY A 9 9.15 7.26 -5.28
N GLU A 10 9.39 8.55 -5.54
CA GLU A 10 9.25 9.66 -4.57
C GLU A 10 8.04 10.56 -4.88
N ARG A 11 7.30 10.27 -5.95
CA ARG A 11 6.01 10.90 -6.19
C ARG A 11 5.12 10.54 -5.01
N ARG A 12 4.80 11.53 -4.16
CA ARG A 12 3.83 11.40 -3.07
C ARG A 12 2.59 10.74 -3.65
N SER A 13 2.42 9.47 -3.33
CA SER A 13 1.29 8.67 -3.76
C SER A 13 0.05 9.37 -3.21
N GLU A 14 -1.03 9.40 -3.97
CA GLU A 14 -2.31 9.85 -3.42
C GLU A 14 -2.62 9.03 -2.17
N PRO A 15 -3.11 9.65 -1.08
CA PRO A 15 -3.44 8.93 0.13
C PRO A 15 -4.54 7.91 -0.18
N VAL A 16 -4.23 6.62 0.00
CA VAL A 16 -5.17 5.53 -0.19
C VAL A 16 -5.81 5.18 1.15
N PHE A 17 -7.13 5.31 1.22
CA PHE A 17 -7.91 4.91 2.39
C PHE A 17 -8.52 3.54 2.14
N VAL A 18 -8.26 2.59 3.06
CA VAL A 18 -8.79 1.23 2.97
C VAL A 18 -9.75 1.00 4.14
N LEU A 19 -10.99 0.65 3.83
CA LEU A 19 -11.98 0.26 4.84
C LEU A 19 -11.83 -1.23 5.12
N LEU A 20 -11.56 -1.57 6.38
CA LEU A 20 -11.40 -2.95 6.84
C LEU A 20 -12.51 -3.30 7.81
N ARG A 21 -13.10 -4.48 7.64
CA ARG A 21 -13.97 -5.10 8.65
C ARG A 21 -13.13 -5.47 9.88
N PRO A 22 -13.72 -5.61 11.08
CA PRO A 22 -12.98 -5.94 12.29
C PRO A 22 -12.12 -7.22 12.16
N ARG A 23 -12.64 -8.24 11.48
CA ARG A 23 -11.90 -9.49 11.20
C ARG A 23 -10.70 -9.25 10.28
N GLU A 24 -10.81 -8.38 9.28
CA GLU A 24 -9.73 -8.09 8.33
C GLU A 24 -8.62 -7.29 9.00
N LEU A 25 -8.99 -6.29 9.82
CA LEU A 25 -8.04 -5.52 10.62
C LEU A 25 -7.21 -6.44 11.54
N GLN A 26 -7.86 -7.38 12.24
CA GLN A 26 -7.16 -8.36 13.08
C GLN A 26 -6.19 -9.25 12.28
N GLN A 27 -6.48 -9.56 11.02
CA GLN A 27 -5.57 -10.36 10.18
C GLN A 27 -4.38 -9.52 9.73
N VAL A 28 -4.61 -8.26 9.31
CA VAL A 28 -3.53 -7.34 8.94
C VAL A 28 -2.57 -7.14 10.11
N ASP A 29 -3.09 -7.00 11.33
CA ASP A 29 -2.27 -6.84 12.54
C ASP A 29 -1.41 -8.08 12.80
N LYS A 30 -2.00 -9.27 12.72
CA LYS A 30 -1.26 -10.54 12.89
C LYS A 30 -0.15 -10.70 11.86
N ILE A 31 -0.40 -10.32 10.60
CA ILE A 31 0.60 -10.40 9.54
C ILE A 31 1.71 -9.37 9.78
N ALA A 32 1.35 -8.14 10.12
CA ALA A 32 2.27 -7.05 10.44
C ALA A 32 3.23 -7.45 11.58
N GLU A 33 2.70 -8.00 12.68
CA GLU A 33 3.49 -8.50 13.80
C GLU A 33 4.40 -9.66 13.42
N LYS A 34 3.85 -10.66 12.71
CA LYS A 34 4.61 -11.86 12.31
C LYS A 34 5.76 -11.53 11.35
N GLU A 35 5.57 -10.56 10.47
CA GLU A 35 6.55 -10.20 9.44
C GLU A 35 7.42 -9.00 9.82
N GLY A 36 7.18 -8.38 10.99
CA GLY A 36 7.89 -7.17 11.41
C GLY A 36 7.63 -5.97 10.50
N LYS A 37 6.45 -5.91 9.87
CA LYS A 37 6.06 -4.89 8.90
C LYS A 37 5.05 -3.92 9.49
N SER A 38 4.90 -2.76 8.85
CA SER A 38 3.78 -1.86 9.14
C SER A 38 2.49 -2.34 8.48
N ARG A 39 1.34 -2.01 9.07
CA ARG A 39 0.01 -2.24 8.46
C ARG A 39 -0.07 -1.72 7.03
N ALA A 40 0.46 -0.52 6.79
CA ALA A 40 0.46 0.11 5.46
C ALA A 40 1.25 -0.71 4.43
N GLN A 41 2.39 -1.26 4.83
CA GLN A 41 3.19 -2.12 3.96
C GLN A 41 2.46 -3.43 3.63
N VAL A 42 1.85 -4.08 4.63
CA VAL A 42 1.04 -5.29 4.43
C VAL A 42 -0.11 -5.03 3.45
N LEU A 43 -0.81 -3.91 3.62
CA LEU A 43 -1.90 -3.51 2.72
C LEU A 43 -1.41 -3.20 1.30
N ARG A 44 -0.27 -2.51 1.16
CA ARG A 44 0.32 -2.21 -0.15
C ARG A 44 0.68 -3.48 -0.91
N GLU A 45 1.40 -4.40 -0.28
CA GLU A 45 1.80 -5.67 -0.90
C GLU A 45 0.58 -6.56 -1.22
N SER A 46 -0.45 -6.53 -0.37
CA SER A 46 -1.65 -7.37 -0.54
C SER A 46 -2.63 -6.84 -1.60
N PHE A 47 -2.81 -5.52 -1.68
CA PHE A 47 -3.81 -4.90 -2.55
C PHE A 47 -3.19 -4.24 -3.79
N LEU A 48 -2.11 -3.44 -3.64
CA LEU A 48 -1.62 -2.60 -4.72
C LEU A 48 -0.73 -3.36 -5.71
N ASP A 49 0.08 -4.31 -5.25
CA ASP A 49 0.97 -5.09 -6.13
C ASP A 49 0.24 -6.20 -6.90
N ARG A 50 -0.91 -6.65 -6.39
CA ARG A 50 -1.77 -7.65 -7.07
C ARG A 50 -2.72 -7.02 -8.09
N HIS A 51 -3.17 -5.78 -7.86
CA HIS A 51 -4.08 -5.10 -8.77
C HIS A 51 -3.38 -4.25 -9.85
N THR A 52 -2.10 -3.91 -9.70
CA THR A 52 -1.33 -3.25 -10.78
C THR A 52 -1.04 -4.16 -11.99
N GLN A 53 -1.22 -5.47 -11.87
CA GLN A 53 -1.05 -6.40 -13.01
C GLN A 53 -2.27 -6.47 -13.94
N VAL A 54 -3.41 -5.91 -13.56
CA VAL A 54 -4.65 -6.01 -14.36
C VAL A 54 -4.77 -4.86 -15.39
N ASP A 55 -3.99 -3.79 -15.24
CA ASP A 55 -4.03 -2.59 -16.09
C ASP A 55 -2.69 -2.29 -16.80
N ALA A 56 -1.81 -3.28 -16.98
CA ALA A 56 -0.66 -3.14 -17.88
C ALA A 56 -1.10 -3.54 -19.31
N PRO A 57 -1.04 -2.63 -20.30
CA PRO A 57 -1.42 -2.90 -21.70
C PRO A 57 -0.50 -3.91 -22.39
#